data_AF-A0A524J8F5-F1
#
_entry.id   AF-A0A524J8F5-F1
#
_cell.length_a   1.000
_cell.length_b   1.000
_cell.length_c   1.000
_cell.angle_alpha   90.00
_cell.angle_beta   90.00
_cell.angle_gamma   90.00
#
_symmetry.space_group_name_H-M   'P 1'
#
loop_
_entity.id
_entity.type
_entity.pdbx_description
1 polymer ?
#
loop_
_entity_poly.entity_id
_entity_poly.type
_entity_poly.pdbx_seq_one_letter_code
_entity_poly.pdbx_strand_id
1 'polypeptide(L)'
;PFFNSIESMMSAMMFSIPGVKGVEFGSGFRAASMTGSEHNDPFIVRNGKIVTKTNNAGGVLGGLSNGMPIEFRVAFKPTSSIAGPQMSVDIQKKTTVELEVKGRHDPCIVPRAVPVVENSAAAVILDLMLQGGFI
;
A
#
# COMPACT_ATOMS: atom_id res chain seq x y z
N PRO A 1 -0.92 2.99 21.03
CA PRO A 1 -1.16 4.13 20.12
C PRO A 1 -2.20 3.75 19.04
N PHE A 2 -3.48 3.97 19.32
CA PHE A 2 -4.57 3.50 18.45
C PHE A 2 -4.68 4.29 17.13
N PHE A 3 -4.17 5.52 17.07
CA PHE A 3 -4.40 6.43 15.93
C PHE A 3 -3.19 6.59 14.97
N ASN A 4 -1.95 6.48 15.44
CA ASN A 4 -0.74 6.76 14.63
C ASN A 4 0.20 5.53 14.54
N SER A 5 -0.35 4.34 14.29
CA SER A 5 0.51 3.19 13.95
C SER A 5 1.15 3.37 12.58
N ILE A 6 2.30 2.69 12.35
CA ILE A 6 2.95 2.67 11.03
C ILE A 6 1.97 2.24 9.94
N GLU A 7 1.25 1.14 10.17
CA GLU A 7 0.29 0.59 9.20
C GLU A 7 -0.86 1.57 8.92
N SER A 8 -1.38 2.25 9.95
CA SER A 8 -2.46 3.24 9.81
C SER A 8 -2.03 4.41 8.93
N MET A 9 -0.90 5.04 9.26
CA MET A 9 -0.38 6.21 8.56
C MET A 9 0.06 5.87 7.13
N MET A 10 0.74 4.73 6.95
CA MET A 10 1.10 4.27 5.61
C MET A 10 -0.15 3.99 4.77
N SER A 11 -1.14 3.29 5.32
CA SER A 11 -2.37 2.99 4.59
C SER A 11 -3.10 4.25 4.14
N ALA A 12 -3.25 5.23 5.04
CA ALA A 12 -3.89 6.51 4.72
C ALA A 12 -3.16 7.24 3.58
N MET A 13 -1.82 7.29 3.63
CA MET A 13 -1.03 7.89 2.58
C MET A 13 -1.13 7.11 1.25
N MET A 14 -1.05 5.77 1.29
CA MET A 14 -1.16 4.95 0.07
C MET A 14 -2.54 5.09 -0.58
N PHE A 15 -3.63 5.11 0.20
CA PHE A 15 -4.97 5.35 -0.33
C PHE A 15 -5.19 6.77 -0.87
N SER A 16 -4.31 7.71 -0.52
CA SER A 16 -4.30 9.06 -1.11
C SER A 16 -3.69 9.08 -2.52
N ILE A 17 -2.98 8.03 -2.93
CA ILE A 17 -2.45 7.90 -4.29
C ILE A 17 -3.60 7.51 -5.25
N PRO A 18 -3.83 8.29 -6.33
CA PRO A 18 -4.90 7.99 -7.27
C PRO A 18 -4.79 6.58 -7.88
N GLY A 19 -5.90 5.85 -7.83
CA GLY A 19 -5.99 4.50 -8.39
C GLY A 19 -5.71 3.38 -7.38
N VAL A 20 -5.24 3.68 -6.17
CA VAL A 20 -5.10 2.67 -5.11
C VAL A 20 -6.46 2.15 -4.66
N LYS A 21 -6.53 0.84 -4.43
CA LYS A 21 -7.73 0.11 -3.95
C LYS A 21 -7.46 -0.89 -2.84
N GLY A 22 -6.20 -1.11 -2.47
CA GLY A 22 -5.84 -2.00 -1.38
C GLY A 22 -4.42 -1.76 -0.92
N VAL A 23 -4.17 -2.01 0.36
CA VAL A 23 -2.86 -2.00 1.00
C VAL A 23 -2.79 -3.21 1.91
N GLU A 24 -1.70 -3.96 1.86
CA GLU A 24 -1.46 -5.11 2.74
C GLU A 24 -0.01 -5.11 3.23
N PHE A 25 0.24 -5.59 4.45
CA PHE A 25 1.56 -5.61 5.09
C PHE A 25 2.03 -7.05 5.31
N GLY A 26 3.31 -7.30 5.09
CA GLY A 26 3.93 -8.62 5.25
C GLY A 26 3.23 -9.71 4.43
N SER A 27 2.72 -10.73 5.11
CA SER A 27 1.93 -11.81 4.51
C SER A 27 0.55 -11.33 3.99
N GLY A 28 0.12 -10.15 4.39
CA GLY A 28 -1.03 -9.44 3.84
C GLY A 28 -2.35 -10.17 4.02
N PHE A 29 -3.21 -10.15 3.00
CA PHE A 29 -4.51 -10.84 3.05
C PHE A 29 -4.36 -12.36 3.21
N ARG A 30 -3.21 -12.95 2.84
CA ARG A 30 -2.95 -14.38 3.07
C ARG A 30 -2.92 -14.73 4.56
N ALA A 31 -2.57 -13.79 5.45
CA ALA A 31 -2.56 -14.00 6.89
C ALA A 31 -3.90 -14.53 7.42
N ALA A 32 -5.02 -14.08 6.84
CA ALA A 32 -6.36 -14.49 7.24
C ALA A 32 -6.65 -15.99 7.01
N SER A 33 -5.84 -16.66 6.18
CA SER A 33 -5.93 -18.10 5.90
C SER A 33 -4.92 -18.94 6.68
N MET A 34 -4.09 -18.33 7.51
CA MET A 34 -3.00 -18.99 8.24
C MET A 34 -3.39 -19.26 9.69
N THR A 35 -2.83 -20.33 10.26
CA THR A 35 -2.87 -20.54 11.71
C THR A 35 -1.87 -19.60 12.41
N GLY A 36 -2.11 -19.30 13.69
CA GLY A 36 -1.19 -18.47 14.46
C GLY A 36 0.24 -19.00 14.50
N SER A 37 0.41 -20.33 14.55
CA SER A 37 1.73 -20.99 14.50
C SER A 37 2.47 -20.77 13.18
N GLU A 38 1.75 -20.63 12.07
CA GLU A 38 2.35 -20.37 10.76
C GLU A 38 2.63 -18.87 10.55
N HIS A 39 1.78 -18.00 11.10
CA HIS A 39 1.89 -16.56 10.92
C HIS A 39 2.92 -15.92 11.87
N ASN A 40 3.07 -16.44 13.09
CA ASN A 40 4.03 -15.89 14.05
C ASN A 40 5.45 -15.83 13.48
N ASP A 41 6.15 -14.75 13.79
CA ASP A 41 7.54 -14.54 13.43
C ASP A 41 8.44 -14.80 14.66
N PRO A 42 9.08 -15.98 14.79
CA PRO A 42 9.87 -16.29 15.98
C PRO A 42 11.13 -15.42 16.04
N PHE A 43 11.41 -14.87 17.22
CA PHE A 43 12.66 -14.15 17.47
C PHE A 43 13.84 -15.12 17.59
N ILE A 44 14.93 -14.78 16.94
CA ILE A 44 16.20 -15.51 16.92
C ILE A 44 17.37 -14.54 17.08
N VAL A 45 18.53 -15.06 17.48
CA VAL A 45 19.78 -14.30 17.48
C VAL A 45 20.57 -14.62 16.21
N ARG A 46 20.87 -13.59 15.39
CA ARG A 46 21.72 -13.71 14.20
C ARG A 46 22.79 -12.63 14.26
N ASN A 47 24.07 -13.02 14.19
CA ASN A 47 25.21 -12.12 14.25
C ASN A 47 25.16 -11.17 15.47
N GLY A 48 24.75 -11.68 16.64
CA GLY A 48 24.65 -10.91 17.88
C GLY A 48 23.46 -9.95 17.96
N LYS A 49 22.56 -9.93 16.96
CA LYS A 49 21.34 -9.11 16.95
C LYS A 49 20.09 -9.97 17.11
N ILE A 50 19.10 -9.46 17.84
CA ILE A 50 17.76 -10.05 17.90
C ILE A 50 17.04 -9.67 16.60
N VAL A 51 16.59 -10.67 15.85
CA VAL A 51 15.83 -10.53 14.60
C VAL A 51 14.71 -11.55 14.59
N THR A 52 13.75 -11.45 13.67
CA THR A 52 12.80 -12.53 13.44
C THR A 52 13.30 -13.51 12.38
N LYS A 53 12.89 -14.77 12.48
CA LYS A 53 13.24 -15.82 11.50
C LYS A 53 12.52 -15.62 10.16
N THR A 54 11.30 -15.10 10.20
CA THR A 54 10.42 -14.77 9.07
C THR A 54 9.91 -13.34 9.22
N ASN A 55 9.25 -12.79 8.20
CA ASN A 55 8.71 -11.43 8.25
C ASN A 55 7.23 -11.39 7.83
N ASN A 56 6.43 -12.32 8.33
CA ASN A 56 4.99 -12.40 8.04
C ASN A 56 4.24 -11.15 8.52
N ALA A 57 4.70 -10.51 9.59
CA ALA A 57 4.18 -9.24 10.09
C ALA A 57 4.63 -8.02 9.26
N GLY A 58 5.56 -8.19 8.31
CA GLY A 58 5.99 -7.13 7.41
C GLY A 58 6.70 -5.97 8.13
N GLY A 59 7.52 -6.28 9.14
CA GLY A 59 8.28 -5.28 9.89
C GLY A 59 7.48 -4.47 10.91
N VAL A 60 6.16 -4.70 11.01
CA VAL A 60 5.29 -3.98 11.94
C VAL A 60 4.59 -4.96 12.88
N LEU A 61 4.77 -4.78 14.18
CA LEU A 61 4.10 -5.59 15.20
C LEU A 61 3.43 -4.68 16.22
N GLY A 62 2.12 -4.85 16.42
CA GLY A 62 1.34 -3.96 17.30
C GLY A 62 1.37 -2.48 16.87
N GLY A 63 1.55 -2.23 15.57
CA GLY A 63 1.62 -0.89 15.00
C GLY A 63 2.97 -0.18 15.12
N LEU A 64 4.01 -0.86 15.64
CA LEU A 64 5.37 -0.35 15.80
C LEU A 64 6.36 -1.13 14.92
N SER A 65 7.46 -0.48 14.51
CA SER A 65 8.55 -1.18 13.84
C SER A 65 9.17 -2.20 14.80
N ASN A 66 9.36 -3.43 14.33
CA ASN A 66 10.03 -4.49 15.10
C ASN A 66 11.53 -4.63 14.73
N GLY A 67 12.06 -3.70 13.90
CA GLY A 67 13.44 -3.72 13.42
C GLY A 67 13.69 -4.56 12.16
N MET A 68 12.68 -5.28 11.67
CA MET A 68 12.73 -5.97 10.37
C MET A 68 12.31 -5.01 9.24
N PRO A 69 12.60 -5.34 7.97
CA PRO A 69 12.14 -4.54 6.84
C PRO A 69 10.62 -4.33 6.88
N ILE A 70 10.18 -3.09 6.71
CA ILE A 70 8.76 -2.78 6.55
C ILE A 70 8.37 -3.21 5.13
N GLU A 71 7.55 -4.25 5.04
CA GLU A 71 7.12 -4.85 3.78
C GLU A 71 5.63 -4.63 3.60
N PHE A 72 5.24 -4.05 2.47
CA PHE A 72 3.85 -3.82 2.12
C PHE A 72 3.64 -3.89 0.62
N ARG A 73 2.39 -4.10 0.21
CA ARG A 73 1.96 -4.11 -1.19
C ARG A 73 0.78 -3.18 -1.36
N VAL A 74 0.72 -2.55 -2.53
CA VAL A 74 -0.33 -1.61 -2.90
C VAL A 74 -1.00 -2.09 -4.17
N ALA A 75 -2.32 -2.24 -4.13
CA ALA A 75 -3.12 -2.65 -5.26
C ALA A 75 -3.66 -1.44 -6.02
N PHE A 76 -3.35 -1.36 -7.32
CA PHE A 76 -3.86 -0.32 -8.21
C PHE A 76 -4.96 -0.88 -9.12
N LYS A 77 -6.05 -0.12 -9.28
CA LYS A 77 -7.06 -0.43 -10.29
C LYS A 77 -6.52 -0.16 -11.71
N PRO A 78 -7.07 -0.82 -12.74
CA PRO A 78 -6.83 -0.44 -14.13
C PRO A 78 -7.21 1.01 -14.44
N THR A 79 -6.57 1.59 -15.47
CA THR A 79 -6.88 2.94 -15.94
C THR A 79 -8.31 2.99 -16.48
N SER A 80 -9.02 4.07 -16.16
CA SER A 80 -10.43 4.24 -16.60
C SER A 80 -10.52 4.65 -18.06
N SER A 81 -9.55 5.43 -18.54
CA SER A 81 -9.48 5.88 -19.93
C SER A 81 -8.67 4.88 -20.74
N ILE A 82 -9.38 4.04 -21.51
CA ILE A 82 -8.78 3.10 -22.46
C ILE A 82 -9.17 3.51 -23.88
N ALA A 83 -8.40 3.06 -24.87
CA ALA A 83 -8.69 3.26 -26.28
C ALA A 83 -9.81 2.31 -26.73
N GLY A 84 -11.04 2.58 -26.29
CA GLY A 84 -12.22 1.84 -26.66
C GLY A 84 -13.51 2.58 -26.27
N PRO A 85 -14.61 2.32 -26.97
CA PRO A 85 -15.90 2.90 -26.64
C PRO A 85 -16.38 2.43 -25.25
N GLN A 86 -16.95 3.35 -24.49
CA GLN A 86 -17.51 3.12 -23.17
C GLN A 86 -18.87 3.77 -23.03
N MET A 87 -19.78 3.10 -22.34
CA MET A 87 -21.09 3.65 -22.01
C MET A 87 -20.97 4.72 -20.94
N SER A 88 -21.59 5.87 -21.17
CA SER A 88 -21.64 6.99 -20.23
C SER A 88 -22.94 7.78 -20.38
N VAL A 89 -23.01 8.96 -19.76
CA VAL A 89 -24.17 9.85 -19.79
C VAL A 89 -23.75 11.26 -20.17
N ASP A 90 -24.45 11.85 -21.13
CA ASP A 90 -24.41 13.29 -21.37
C ASP A 90 -25.21 13.98 -20.24
N ILE A 91 -24.50 14.67 -19.35
CA ILE A 91 -25.08 15.29 -18.15
C ILE A 91 -26.11 16.38 -18.53
N GLN A 92 -25.92 17.08 -19.65
CA GLN A 92 -26.83 18.14 -20.09
C GLN A 92 -28.11 17.57 -20.69
N LYS A 93 -27.96 16.58 -21.58
CA LYS A 93 -29.10 15.95 -22.27
C LYS A 93 -29.80 14.89 -21.43
N LYS A 94 -29.17 14.43 -20.34
CA LYS A 94 -29.63 13.31 -19.50
C LYS A 94 -29.88 12.04 -20.31
N THR A 95 -29.05 11.78 -21.31
CA THR A 95 -29.15 10.61 -22.19
C THR A 95 -27.89 9.76 -22.11
N THR A 96 -28.06 8.45 -22.21
CA THR A 96 -26.95 7.52 -22.38
C THR A 96 -26.26 7.78 -23.71
N VAL A 97 -24.92 7.83 -23.68
CA VAL A 97 -24.07 8.03 -24.86
C VAL A 97 -22.91 7.06 -24.82
N GLU A 98 -22.43 6.69 -26.00
CA GLU A 98 -21.15 5.99 -26.14
C GLU A 98 -20.04 7.02 -26.27
N LEU A 99 -19.06 6.98 -25.36
CA LEU A 99 -17.90 7.87 -25.34
C LEU A 99 -16.66 7.08 -25.73
N GLU A 100 -15.87 7.68 -26.63
CA GLU A 100 -14.53 7.18 -26.95
C GLU A 100 -13.51 8.26 -26.56
N VAL A 101 -12.70 7.97 -25.55
CA VAL A 101 -11.67 8.90 -25.07
C VAL A 101 -10.45 8.79 -25.97
N LYS A 102 -10.18 9.83 -26.76
CA LYS A 102 -9.02 9.90 -27.66
C LYS A 102 -7.84 10.59 -26.97
N GLY A 103 -6.68 9.94 -26.97
CA GLY A 103 -5.46 10.50 -26.38
C GLY A 103 -4.38 9.46 -26.10
N ARG A 104 -3.18 9.91 -25.73
CA ARG A 104 -2.12 9.04 -25.19
C ARG A 104 -2.40 8.80 -23.71
N HIS A 105 -3.09 7.71 -23.41
CA HIS A 105 -3.29 7.24 -22.04
C HIS A 105 -2.38 6.04 -21.76
N ASP A 106 -1.81 5.98 -20.57
CA ASP A 106 -1.05 4.81 -20.15
C ASP A 106 -2.03 3.63 -19.97
N PRO A 107 -1.84 2.49 -20.66
CA PRO A 107 -2.66 1.30 -20.44
C PRO A 107 -2.40 0.68 -19.06
N CYS A 108 -1.24 0.98 -18.45
CA CYS A 108 -0.87 0.54 -17.12
C CYS A 108 -0.11 1.67 -16.39
N ILE A 109 -0.63 2.10 -15.25
CA ILE A 109 -0.03 3.15 -14.42
C ILE A 109 0.97 2.62 -13.39
N VAL A 110 1.00 1.30 -13.15
CA VAL A 110 1.79 0.68 -12.07
C VAL A 110 3.28 1.02 -12.16
N PRO A 111 3.96 0.94 -13.32
CA PRO A 111 5.39 1.28 -13.40
C PRO A 111 5.69 2.73 -12.98
N ARG A 112 4.75 3.65 -13.23
CA ARG A 112 4.88 5.06 -12.80
C ARG A 112 4.48 5.28 -11.35
N ALA A 113 3.66 4.39 -10.80
CA ALA A 113 3.21 4.48 -9.41
C ALA A 113 4.30 4.05 -8.42
N VAL A 114 5.23 3.18 -8.82
CA VAL A 114 6.35 2.72 -7.96
C VAL A 114 7.09 3.87 -7.28
N PRO A 115 7.67 4.86 -8.01
CA PRO A 115 8.37 5.96 -7.36
C PRO A 115 7.45 6.82 -6.49
N VAL A 116 6.16 6.91 -6.80
CA VAL A 116 5.19 7.64 -5.96
C VAL A 116 4.98 6.92 -4.63
N VAL A 117 4.77 5.60 -4.67
CA VAL A 117 4.61 4.75 -3.48
C VAL A 117 5.85 4.83 -2.59
N GLU A 118 7.05 4.73 -3.16
CA GLU A 118 8.32 4.81 -2.42
C GLU A 118 8.48 6.16 -1.72
N ASN A 119 8.24 7.28 -2.43
CA ASN A 119 8.33 8.61 -1.85
C ASN A 119 7.27 8.84 -0.77
N SER A 120 6.04 8.41 -1.01
CA SER A 120 4.95 8.48 -0.04
C SER A 120 5.25 7.69 1.23
N ALA A 121 5.83 6.48 1.11
CA ALA A 121 6.23 5.68 2.26
C ALA A 121 7.38 6.33 3.03
N ALA A 122 8.39 6.85 2.33
CA ALA A 122 9.51 7.56 2.94
C ALA A 122 9.04 8.82 3.71
N ALA A 123 8.10 9.59 3.15
CA ALA A 123 7.52 10.75 3.81
C ALA A 123 6.79 10.39 5.11
N VAL A 124 6.01 9.29 5.10
CA VAL A 124 5.34 8.80 6.31
C VAL A 124 6.35 8.35 7.37
N ILE A 125 7.38 7.61 6.98
CA ILE A 125 8.43 7.18 7.93
C ILE A 125 9.15 8.40 8.52
N LEU A 126 9.48 9.40 7.70
CA LEU A 126 10.12 10.63 8.15
C LEU A 126 9.26 11.36 9.21
N ASP A 127 7.97 11.52 8.93
CA ASP A 127 7.03 12.17 9.86
C ASP A 127 6.92 11.40 11.18
N LEU A 128 6.82 10.07 11.12
CA LEU A 128 6.81 9.22 12.31
C LEU A 128 8.13 9.29 13.10
N MET A 129 9.27 9.41 12.42
CA MET A 129 10.57 9.55 13.06
C MET A 129 10.69 10.90 13.79
N LEU A 130 10.20 11.99 13.19
CA LEU A 130 10.14 13.31 13.82
C LEU A 130 9.21 13.31 15.04
N GLN A 131 8.01 12.73 14.91
CA GLN A 131 7.06 12.63 16.02
C GLN A 131 7.59 11.76 17.17
N GLY A 132 8.37 10.72 16.84
CA GLY A 132 9.01 9.85 17.82
C GLY A 132 10.30 10.41 18.43
N GLY A 133 10.82 11.54 17.95
CA GLY A 133 12.07 12.14 18.41
C GLY A 133 13.32 11.32 18.06
N PHE A 134 13.28 10.57 16.95
CA PHE A 134 14.41 9.78 16.47
C PHE A 134 15.40 10.57 15.62
N ILE A 135 14.96 11.72 15.09
CA ILE A 135 15.74 12.70 14.30
C ILE A 135 15.29 14.12 14.63
#